data_AF-A0A1B6NTX9-F1
#
_entry.id   AF-A0A1B6NTX9-F1
#
_cell.length_a   1.000
_cell.length_b   1.000
_cell.length_c   1.000
_cell.angle_alpha   90.00
_cell.angle_beta   90.00
_cell.angle_gamma   90.00
#
_symmetry.space_group_name_H-M   'P 1'
#
loop_
_entity.id
_entity.type
_entity.pdbx_description
1 polymer ?
#
loop_
_entity_poly.entity_id
_entity_poly.type
_entity_poly.pdbx_seq_one_letter_code
_entity_poly.pdbx_strand_id
1 'polypeptide(L)'
;MRRARGKVDGNLQSADVELAEVESGKVLATQVRPKSEEIEKLTGLNFARFTKSMMLSQGDFAAFLNANEADRAELLEELTGTEIYGQISQAVHQQFSDAKQKKKEFAIKLEGVTLLSDEQIAQLEEEQAQTKSQVAAFNQTLVECKSNSSGNKRLTPMS
;
A
#
# COMPACT_ATOMS: atom_id res chain seq x y z
N MET A 1 -17.91 13.33 -45.21
CA MET A 1 -17.51 14.47 -44.33
C MET A 1 -18.40 15.65 -44.63
N ARG A 2 -19.19 16.11 -43.66
CA ARG A 2 -19.89 17.40 -43.77
C ARG A 2 -18.99 18.49 -43.19
N ARG A 3 -18.82 19.58 -43.93
CA ARG A 3 -18.05 20.76 -43.51
C ARG A 3 -19.02 21.90 -43.24
N ALA A 4 -18.68 22.79 -42.31
CA ALA A 4 -19.54 23.90 -41.92
C ALA A 4 -20.02 24.69 -43.17
N ARG A 5 -21.34 24.82 -43.31
CA ARG A 5 -22.00 25.51 -44.45
C ARG A 5 -21.66 24.93 -45.84
N GLY A 6 -21.23 23.67 -45.94
CA GLY A 6 -20.88 23.02 -47.21
C GLY A 6 -19.64 23.58 -47.91
N LYS A 7 -18.86 24.46 -47.26
CA LYS A 7 -17.63 25.02 -47.85
C LYS A 7 -16.50 24.00 -47.80
N VAL A 8 -15.72 23.91 -48.88
CA VAL A 8 -14.56 23.02 -49.01
C VAL A 8 -13.52 23.30 -47.91
N ASP A 9 -13.40 24.56 -47.50
CA ASP A 9 -12.49 25.05 -46.46
C ASP A 9 -13.16 25.21 -45.07
N GLY A 10 -14.39 24.74 -44.93
CA GLY A 10 -15.12 24.82 -43.66
C GLY A 10 -14.61 23.82 -42.63
N ASN A 11 -14.71 24.19 -41.35
CA ASN A 11 -14.45 23.28 -40.23
C ASN A 11 -15.26 21.99 -40.37
N LEU A 12 -14.61 20.87 -40.06
CA LEU A 12 -15.25 19.57 -40.05
C LEU A 12 -16.37 19.55 -39.01
N GLN A 13 -17.57 19.16 -39.44
CA GLN A 13 -18.66 18.91 -38.52
C GLN A 13 -18.47 17.54 -37.87
N SER A 14 -19.04 17.38 -36.68
CA SER A 14 -19.14 16.10 -35.97
C SER A 14 -19.70 15.03 -36.92
N ALA A 15 -19.12 13.83 -36.89
CA ALA A 15 -19.65 12.72 -37.65
C ALA A 15 -20.99 12.29 -37.05
N ASP A 16 -22.03 12.28 -37.89
CA ASP A 16 -23.31 11.66 -37.54
C ASP A 16 -23.08 10.13 -37.45
N VAL A 17 -23.36 9.54 -36.29
CA VAL A 17 -23.19 8.10 -36.04
C VAL A 17 -24.47 7.52 -35.44
N GLU A 18 -24.78 6.29 -35.81
CA GLU A 18 -25.97 5.60 -35.32
C GLU A 18 -25.67 4.10 -35.15
N LEU A 19 -26.25 3.49 -34.12
CA LEU A 19 -26.34 2.06 -33.91
C LEU A 19 -27.81 1.73 -33.67
N ALA A 20 -28.35 0.83 -34.47
CA ALA A 20 -29.75 0.41 -34.40
C ALA A 20 -29.87 -1.10 -34.57
N GLU A 21 -30.90 -1.67 -33.96
CA GLU A 21 -31.30 -3.06 -34.15
C GLU A 21 -32.06 -3.21 -35.48
N VAL A 22 -31.66 -4.17 -36.31
CA VAL A 22 -32.22 -4.35 -37.66
C VAL A 22 -33.68 -4.84 -37.63
N GLU A 23 -34.01 -5.73 -36.69
CA GLU A 23 -35.34 -6.35 -36.62
C GLU A 23 -36.42 -5.38 -36.11
N SER A 24 -36.11 -4.59 -35.08
CA SER A 24 -37.05 -3.66 -34.46
C SER A 24 -36.96 -2.23 -35.00
N GLY A 25 -35.88 -1.89 -35.70
CA GLY A 25 -35.54 -0.51 -36.07
C GLY A 25 -35.21 0.39 -34.87
N LYS A 26 -35.04 -0.19 -33.67
CA LYS A 26 -34.77 0.58 -32.46
C LYS A 26 -33.35 1.14 -32.48
N VAL A 27 -33.24 2.45 -32.35
CA VAL A 27 -31.95 3.13 -32.19
C VAL A 27 -31.43 2.91 -30.77
N LEU A 28 -30.24 2.32 -30.67
CA LEU A 28 -29.53 2.02 -29.42
C LEU A 28 -28.60 3.16 -29.02
N ALA A 29 -27.94 3.81 -29.98
CA ALA A 29 -27.07 4.96 -29.71
C ALA A 29 -26.89 5.86 -30.93
N THR A 30 -26.81 7.17 -30.72
CA THR A 30 -26.61 8.21 -31.77
C THR A 30 -25.35 9.07 -31.56
N GLN A 31 -24.60 8.80 -30.50
CA GLN A 31 -23.37 9.51 -30.16
C GLN A 31 -22.19 8.55 -30.16
N VAL A 32 -21.01 9.04 -30.52
CA VAL A 32 -19.80 8.21 -30.70
C VAL A 32 -19.46 7.37 -29.48
N ARG A 33 -19.42 7.97 -28.28
CA ARG A 33 -19.03 7.27 -27.05
C ARG A 33 -20.07 6.24 -26.60
N PRO A 34 -21.37 6.59 -26.43
CA PRO A 34 -22.41 5.61 -26.12
C PRO A 34 -22.48 4.47 -27.14
N LYS A 35 -22.23 4.77 -28.43
CA LYS A 35 -22.19 3.75 -29.48
C LYS A 35 -21.06 2.74 -29.25
N SER A 36 -19.84 3.22 -28.96
CA SER A 36 -18.69 2.33 -28.70
C SER A 36 -18.92 1.47 -27.46
N GLU A 37 -19.44 2.05 -26.38
CA GLU A 37 -19.76 1.32 -25.14
C GLU A 37 -20.84 0.25 -25.39
N GLU A 38 -21.86 0.55 -26.20
CA GLU A 38 -22.93 -0.40 -26.51
C GLU A 38 -22.45 -1.51 -27.46
N ILE A 39 -21.58 -1.19 -28.43
CA ILE A 39 -20.93 -2.20 -29.28
C ILE A 39 -20.11 -3.16 -28.42
N GLU A 40 -19.34 -2.66 -27.46
CA GLU A 40 -18.53 -3.48 -26.57
C GLU A 40 -19.40 -4.39 -25.70
N LYS A 41 -20.51 -3.89 -25.14
CA LYS A 41 -21.47 -4.73 -24.40
C LYS A 41 -22.10 -5.82 -25.24
N LEU A 42 -22.47 -5.52 -26.49
CA LEU A 42 -23.17 -6.46 -27.37
C LEU A 42 -22.23 -7.52 -27.94
N THR A 43 -20.99 -7.14 -28.28
CA THR A 43 -20.02 -8.02 -28.94
C THR A 43 -19.02 -8.66 -27.97
N GLY A 44 -18.89 -8.11 -26.76
CA GLY A 44 -17.83 -8.45 -25.81
C GLY A 44 -16.44 -7.95 -26.25
N LEU A 45 -16.37 -7.14 -27.30
CA LEU A 45 -15.12 -6.71 -27.93
C LEU A 45 -15.06 -5.19 -28.02
N ASN A 46 -14.00 -4.62 -27.46
CA ASN A 46 -13.62 -3.25 -27.76
C ASN A 46 -12.82 -3.15 -29.07
N PHE A 47 -12.57 -1.93 -29.54
CA PHE A 47 -11.87 -1.68 -30.81
C PHE A 47 -10.50 -2.37 -30.88
N ALA A 48 -9.71 -2.28 -29.81
CA ALA A 48 -8.36 -2.86 -29.78
C ALA A 48 -8.40 -4.39 -29.90
N ARG A 49 -9.30 -5.05 -29.16
CA ARG A 49 -9.50 -6.51 -29.25
C ARG A 49 -9.98 -6.93 -30.63
N PHE A 50 -10.92 -6.18 -31.22
CA PHE A 50 -11.42 -6.46 -32.56
C PHE A 50 -10.33 -6.38 -33.64
N THR A 51 -9.47 -5.36 -33.60
CA THR A 51 -8.35 -5.22 -34.55
C THR A 51 -7.26 -6.27 -34.33
N LYS A 52 -7.05 -6.72 -33.10
CA LYS A 52 -6.02 -7.72 -32.79
C LYS A 52 -6.47 -9.16 -33.10
N SER A 53 -7.78 -9.46 -33.06
CA SER A 53 -8.31 -10.83 -33.19
C SER A 53 -9.14 -11.11 -34.44
N MET A 54 -9.94 -10.16 -34.91
CA MET A 54 -10.91 -10.37 -35.99
C MET A 54 -10.49 -9.70 -37.29
N MET A 55 -9.95 -8.48 -37.21
CA MET A 55 -9.50 -7.74 -38.38
C MET A 55 -7.99 -7.89 -38.51
N LEU A 56 -7.54 -8.94 -39.20
CA LEU A 56 -6.14 -9.09 -39.58
C LEU A 56 -5.75 -7.97 -40.56
N SER A 57 -5.45 -6.78 -40.05
CA SER A 57 -4.79 -5.74 -40.84
C SER A 57 -3.46 -6.32 -41.35
N GLN A 58 -3.10 -6.01 -42.59
CA GLN A 58 -1.80 -6.45 -43.13
C GLN A 58 -0.67 -5.81 -42.31
N GLY A 59 -0.10 -6.58 -41.37
CA GLY A 59 1.03 -6.15 -40.53
C GLY A 59 0.86 -6.46 -39.03
N ASP A 60 -0.29 -6.17 -38.44
CA ASP A 60 -0.43 -6.19 -36.96
C ASP A 60 -0.50 -7.61 -36.38
N PHE A 61 -0.97 -8.60 -37.14
CA PHE A 61 -0.89 -10.00 -36.73
C PHE A 61 0.54 -10.53 -36.72
N ALA A 62 1.40 -10.05 -37.64
CA ALA A 62 2.82 -10.39 -37.61
C ALA A 62 3.50 -9.76 -36.38
N ALA A 63 3.08 -8.57 -35.96
CA ALA A 63 3.54 -7.98 -34.70
C ALA A 63 3.15 -8.84 -33.50
N PHE A 64 1.94 -9.40 -33.45
CA PHE A 64 1.53 -10.38 -32.43
C PHE A 64 2.38 -11.66 -32.44
N LEU A 65 2.68 -12.22 -33.62
CA LEU A 65 3.54 -13.41 -33.73
C LEU A 65 4.98 -13.12 -33.31
N ASN A 66 5.51 -11.95 -33.65
CA ASN A 66 6.87 -11.54 -33.33
C ASN A 66 7.01 -10.88 -31.96
N ALA A 67 5.90 -10.64 -31.26
CA ALA A 67 5.90 -10.08 -29.92
C ALA A 67 6.65 -11.01 -28.94
N ASN A 68 7.31 -10.40 -27.97
CA ASN A 68 7.94 -11.16 -26.89
C ASN A 68 6.85 -11.81 -26.00
N GLU A 69 7.27 -12.71 -25.12
CA GLU A 69 6.34 -13.50 -24.30
C GLU A 69 5.46 -12.65 -23.37
N ALA A 70 5.98 -11.51 -22.87
CA ALA A 70 5.24 -10.59 -22.02
C ALA A 70 4.15 -9.84 -22.80
N ASP A 71 4.52 -9.23 -23.92
CA ASP A 71 3.61 -8.51 -24.81
C ASP A 71 2.52 -9.45 -25.33
N ARG A 72 2.88 -10.70 -25.67
CA ARG A 72 1.93 -11.72 -26.11
C ARG A 72 0.96 -12.11 -24.98
N ALA A 73 1.44 -12.25 -23.75
CA ALA A 73 0.60 -12.56 -22.60
C ALA A 73 -0.41 -11.43 -22.32
N GLU A 74 0.04 -10.18 -22.37
CA GLU A 74 -0.84 -9.00 -22.23
C GLU A 74 -1.92 -8.97 -23.33
N LEU A 75 -1.53 -9.24 -24.58
CA LEU A 75 -2.46 -9.32 -25.70
C LEU A 75 -3.49 -10.44 -25.52
N LEU A 76 -3.08 -11.60 -25.02
CA LEU A 76 -3.99 -12.72 -24.73
C LEU A 76 -4.92 -12.44 -23.54
N GLU A 77 -4.44 -11.70 -22.55
CA GLU A 77 -5.21 -11.28 -21.39
C GLU A 77 -6.32 -10.28 -21.79
N GLU A 78 -5.99 -9.30 -22.63
CA GLU A 78 -6.98 -8.39 -23.23
C GLU A 78 -8.02 -9.19 -24.03
N LEU A 79 -7.58 -10.13 -24.88
CA LEU A 79 -8.47 -10.88 -25.76
C LEU A 79 -9.44 -11.79 -25.01
N THR A 80 -8.99 -12.43 -23.94
CA THR A 80 -9.82 -13.33 -23.14
C THR A 80 -10.64 -12.59 -22.08
N GLY A 81 -10.47 -11.26 -21.96
CA GLY A 81 -11.13 -10.45 -20.94
C GLY A 81 -10.64 -10.78 -19.53
N THR A 82 -9.42 -11.31 -19.41
CA THR A 82 -8.82 -11.69 -18.13
C THR A 82 -7.96 -10.57 -17.54
N GLU A 83 -8.13 -9.31 -17.97
CA GLU A 83 -7.45 -8.09 -17.47
C GLU A 83 -7.53 -7.94 -15.94
N ILE A 84 -8.53 -8.59 -15.33
CA ILE A 84 -8.69 -8.70 -13.89
C ILE A 84 -7.49 -9.36 -13.19
N TYR A 85 -6.76 -10.26 -13.87
CA TYR A 85 -5.65 -10.98 -13.26
C TYR A 85 -4.40 -10.09 -13.11
N GLY A 86 -4.15 -9.18 -14.06
CA GLY A 86 -3.16 -8.11 -13.90
C GLY A 86 -3.45 -7.26 -12.66
N GLN A 87 -4.71 -6.86 -12.46
CA GLN A 87 -5.12 -6.09 -11.28
C GLN A 87 -4.97 -6.87 -9.98
N ILE A 88 -5.37 -8.15 -9.97
CA ILE A 88 -5.20 -9.04 -8.82
C ILE A 88 -3.71 -9.19 -8.49
N SER A 89 -2.86 -9.40 -9.50
CA SER A 89 -1.41 -9.54 -9.33
C SER A 89 -0.80 -8.29 -8.69
N GLN A 90 -1.16 -7.09 -9.18
CA GLN A 90 -0.72 -5.83 -8.60
C GLN A 90 -1.17 -5.68 -7.13
N ALA A 91 -2.43 -6.00 -6.83
CA ALA A 91 -2.96 -5.94 -5.47
C ALA A 91 -2.26 -6.90 -4.52
N VAL A 92 -1.98 -8.13 -4.96
CA VAL A 92 -1.23 -9.13 -4.18
C VAL A 92 0.21 -8.65 -3.94
N HIS A 93 0.86 -8.10 -4.96
CA HIS A 93 2.22 -7.57 -4.83
C HIS A 93 2.29 -6.41 -3.83
N GLN A 94 1.32 -5.50 -3.88
CA GLN A 94 1.22 -4.39 -2.93
C GLN A 94 1.05 -4.90 -1.49
N GLN A 95 0.09 -5.81 -1.26
CA GLN A 95 -0.14 -6.39 0.07
C GLN A 95 1.11 -7.13 0.59
N PHE A 96 1.80 -7.85 -0.28
CA PHE A 96 3.05 -8.53 0.09
C PHE A 96 4.13 -7.52 0.50
N SER A 97 4.31 -6.45 -0.28
CA SER A 97 5.27 -5.39 0.02
C SER A 97 4.98 -4.74 1.38
N ASP A 98 3.72 -4.42 1.65
CA ASP A 98 3.28 -3.82 2.91
C ASP A 98 3.51 -4.77 4.10
N ALA A 99 3.18 -6.06 3.94
CA ALA A 99 3.41 -7.07 4.97
C ALA A 99 4.91 -7.26 5.26
N LYS A 100 5.76 -7.26 4.22
CA LYS A 100 7.21 -7.34 4.35
C LYS A 100 7.78 -6.13 5.09
N GLN A 101 7.27 -4.94 4.80
CA GLN A 101 7.67 -3.71 5.49
C GLN A 101 7.28 -3.76 6.98
N LYS A 102 6.04 -4.16 7.30
CA LYS A 102 5.60 -4.33 8.71
C LYS A 102 6.45 -5.36 9.46
N LYS A 103 6.79 -6.49 8.82
CA LYS A 103 7.68 -7.49 9.40
C LYS A 103 9.04 -6.89 9.75
N LYS A 104 9.61 -6.08 8.83
CA LYS A 104 10.88 -5.38 9.07
C LYS A 104 10.77 -4.41 10.24
N GLU A 105 9.69 -3.65 10.33
CA GLU A 105 9.45 -2.75 11.47
C GLU A 105 9.35 -3.49 12.79
N PHE A 106 8.66 -4.63 12.84
CA PHE A 106 8.60 -5.45 14.06
C PHE A 106 9.95 -6.05 14.43
N ALA A 107 10.74 -6.49 13.45
CA ALA A 107 12.10 -6.98 13.70
C ALA A 107 12.98 -5.91 14.34
N ILE A 108 12.96 -4.68 13.80
CA ILE A 108 13.70 -3.54 14.37
C ILE A 108 13.21 -3.22 15.79
N LYS A 109 11.90 -3.25 16.03
CA LYS A 109 11.34 -3.04 17.38
C LYS A 109 11.81 -4.12 18.35
N LEU A 110 11.89 -5.38 17.93
CA LEU A 110 12.39 -6.47 18.76
C LEU A 110 13.87 -6.29 19.09
N GLU A 111 14.68 -5.90 18.12
CA GLU A 111 16.11 -5.61 18.32
C GLU A 111 16.34 -4.44 19.29
N GLY A 112 15.42 -3.46 19.32
CA GLY A 112 15.46 -2.34 20.26
C GLY A 112 15.03 -2.69 21.68
N VAL A 113 14.42 -3.85 21.93
CA VAL A 113 14.08 -4.34 23.26
C VAL A 113 15.23 -5.21 23.76
N THR A 114 16.22 -4.59 24.39
CA THR A 114 17.21 -5.32 25.17
C THR A 114 16.52 -5.93 26.39
N LEU A 115 16.15 -7.21 26.29
CA LEU A 115 15.72 -7.99 27.43
C LEU A 115 16.93 -8.13 28.38
N LEU A 116 16.76 -7.71 29.63
CA LEU A 116 17.76 -7.99 30.67
C LEU A 116 17.84 -9.52 30.82
N SER A 117 19.06 -10.07 30.84
CA SER A 117 19.23 -11.48 31.18
C SER A 117 18.85 -11.71 32.65
N ASP A 118 18.47 -12.93 32.99
CA ASP A 118 18.15 -13.30 34.38
C ASP A 118 19.31 -12.97 35.34
N GLU A 119 20.55 -13.07 34.84
CA GLU A 119 21.77 -12.68 35.56
C GLU A 119 21.87 -11.18 35.80
N GLN A 120 21.52 -10.35 34.81
CA GLN A 120 21.47 -8.89 34.95
C GLN A 120 20.37 -8.45 35.91
N ILE A 121 19.23 -9.15 35.90
CA ILE A 121 18.14 -8.92 36.84
C ILE A 121 18.61 -9.25 38.27
N ALA A 122 19.22 -10.43 38.47
CA ALA A 122 19.73 -10.83 39.78
C ALA A 122 20.80 -9.87 40.32
N GLN A 123 21.72 -9.39 39.48
CA GLN A 123 22.71 -8.37 39.87
C GLN A 123 22.05 -7.06 40.30
N LEU A 124 21.09 -6.55 39.53
CA LEU A 124 20.38 -5.31 39.86
C LEU A 124 19.55 -5.45 41.15
N GLU A 125 18.97 -6.62 41.41
CA GLU A 125 18.26 -6.91 42.66
C GLU A 125 19.20 -6.94 43.86
N GLU A 126 20.39 -7.55 43.71
CA GLU A 126 21.41 -7.58 44.76
C GLU A 126 21.96 -6.18 45.07
N GLU A 127 22.26 -5.39 44.04
CA GLU A 127 22.66 -3.99 44.19
C GLU A 127 21.58 -3.15 44.89
N GLN A 128 20.30 -3.37 44.54
CA GLN A 128 19.19 -2.70 45.19
C GLN A 128 19.08 -3.08 46.67
N ALA A 129 19.26 -4.36 47.01
CA ALA A 129 19.23 -4.86 48.38
C ALA A 129 20.39 -4.28 49.22
N GLN A 130 21.61 -4.26 48.66
CA GLN A 130 22.77 -3.65 49.31
C GLN A 130 22.56 -2.15 49.57
N THR A 131 22.08 -1.42 48.55
CA THR A 131 21.85 0.02 48.68
C THR A 131 20.79 0.33 49.74
N LYS A 132 19.70 -0.45 49.80
CA LYS A 132 18.68 -0.32 50.86
C LYS A 132 19.24 -0.57 52.25
N SER A 133 20.08 -1.60 52.40
CA SER A 133 20.74 -1.92 53.67
C SER A 133 21.67 -0.79 54.11
N GLN A 134 22.48 -0.24 53.20
CA GLN A 134 23.36 0.90 53.48
C GLN A 134 22.57 2.14 53.91
N VAL A 135 21.46 2.45 53.23
CA VAL A 135 20.57 3.56 53.61
C VAL A 135 19.97 3.34 55.00
N ALA A 136 19.55 2.12 55.33
CA ALA A 136 19.02 1.80 56.66
C ALA A 136 20.07 1.97 57.77
N ALA A 137 21.29 1.47 57.53
CA ALA A 137 22.41 1.61 58.47
C ALA A 137 22.83 3.08 58.65
N PHE A 138 22.86 3.86 57.57
CA PHE A 138 23.17 5.29 57.63
C PHE A 138 22.09 6.09 58.38
N ASN A 139 20.82 5.73 58.20
CA ASN A 139 19.72 6.34 58.95
C ASN A 139 19.78 6.00 60.44
N GLN A 140 20.14 4.76 60.80
CA GLN A 140 20.33 4.38 62.22
C GLN A 140 21.46 5.18 62.87
N THR A 141 22.61 5.29 62.21
CA THR A 141 23.75 6.09 62.72
C THR A 141 23.41 7.58 62.80
N LEU A 142 22.62 8.13 61.88
CA LEU A 142 22.11 9.50 61.99
C LEU A 142 21.21 9.70 63.22
N VAL A 143 20.34 8.74 63.52
CA VAL A 143 19.48 8.78 64.72
C VAL A 143 20.32 8.69 65.99
N GLU A 144 21.33 7.82 66.01
CA GLU A 144 22.25 7.66 67.14
C GLU A 144 23.08 8.93 67.40
N CYS A 145 23.64 9.54 66.35
CA CYS A 145 24.38 10.80 66.45
C CYS A 145 23.49 11.97 66.91
N LYS A 146 22.23 12.04 66.45
CA LYS A 146 21.26 13.05 66.93
C LYS A 146 20.92 12.86 68.42
N SER A 147 20.76 11.61 68.86
CA SER A 147 20.55 11.24 70.27
C SER A 147 21.72 11.67 71.16
N ASN A 148 22.95 11.37 70.74
CA ASN A 148 24.17 11.70 71.49
C ASN A 148 24.44 13.21 71.55
N SER A 149 24.14 13.96 70.47
CA SER A 149 24.25 15.42 70.46
C SER A 149 23.23 16.11 71.39
N SER A 150 22.09 15.48 71.65
CA SER A 150 21.05 15.98 72.56
C SER A 150 21.37 15.66 74.03
N GLY A 151 22.07 14.56 74.31
CA GLY A 151 22.56 14.20 75.64
C GLY A 151 23.72 15.05 76.13
N ASN A 152 24.62 15.48 75.24
CA ASN A 152 25.82 16.24 75.60
C ASN A 152 25.56 17.73 75.92
N LYS A 153 24.34 18.25 75.69
CA LYS A 153 23.93 19.61 76.10
C LYS A 153 23.50 19.72 77.58
N ARG A 154 23.46 18.61 78.34
CA ARG A 154 23.12 18.62 79.78
C ARG A 154 24.32 18.63 80.73
N LEU A 155 25.55 18.56 80.21
CA LEU A 155 26.78 18.46 81.01
C LEU A 155 27.82 19.49 80.56
N THR A 156 27.51 20.78 80.73
CA THR A 156 28.53 21.82 80.86
C THR A 156 28.29 22.58 82.17
N PRO A 157 29.09 22.36 83.23
CA PRO A 157 29.06 23.19 84.41
C PRO A 157 29.87 24.46 84.10
N MET A 158 29.24 25.63 84.25
CA MET A 158 29.95 26.91 84.26
C MET A 158 29.71 27.52 85.64
N SER A 159 30.83 27.62 86.37
CA SER A 159 31.17 28.46 87.52
C SER A 159 30.09 28.86 88.52
#